data_AF-A0A7U7CB91-F1
#
_entry.id   AF-A0A7U7CB91-F1
#
_cell.length_a   1.000
_cell.length_b   1.000
_cell.length_c   1.000
_cell.angle_alpha   90.00
_cell.angle_beta   90.00
_cell.angle_gamma   90.00
#
_symmetry.space_group_name_H-M   'P 1'
#
loop_
_entity.id
_entity.type
_entity.pdbx_description
1 polymer ?
#
loop_
_entity_poly.entity_id
_entity_poly.type
_entity_poly.pdbx_seq_one_letter_code
_entity_poly.pdbx_strand_id
1 'polypeptide(L)'
;MTNVNQLTKIINIDIDLDLVTIGNEKFENCSLRKSSDLSQWLYCVLHTGNPSLLHRDKQVQLTEQIQNTVVNEKSILCGEAENILGLSCVNLGGVRVYSEDGESVAISKCRPNLTPGFFLYMNSVTDGKILSNTDRYYIYADKPSKAIEIWSSIVEKLESISIPFTTKVLSQSSSYPRTDAVVVYSTREFSNEIREVILEIADSKYSNDFEQHTSPLCKKLTNVVSFAQQPKYRGKNVSFGESRCENIAYAIKDSLITGLDFQMLLKKRFENSGINPDKIFEEL
;
A
#
# COMPACT_ATOMS: atom_id res chain seq x y z
N MET A 1 -1.06 -5.94 -17.04
CA MET A 1 -0.86 -7.39 -16.90
C MET A 1 -1.53 -7.78 -15.58
N THR A 2 -2.48 -8.71 -15.55
CA THR A 2 -3.32 -8.91 -14.36
C THR A 2 -3.64 -10.38 -14.07
N ASN A 3 -2.96 -11.34 -14.71
CA ASN A 3 -3.15 -12.76 -14.46
C ASN A 3 -1.82 -13.52 -14.46
N VAL A 4 -1.85 -14.75 -13.95
CA VAL A 4 -0.67 -15.63 -13.86
C VAL A 4 -0.01 -15.81 -15.23
N ASN A 5 -0.77 -16.03 -16.30
CA ASN A 5 -0.22 -16.25 -17.64
C ASN A 5 0.53 -15.03 -18.21
N GLN A 6 0.15 -13.82 -17.81
CA GLN A 6 0.84 -12.59 -18.21
C GLN A 6 2.05 -12.34 -17.31
N LEU A 7 1.94 -12.65 -16.02
CA LEU A 7 3.03 -12.48 -15.06
C LEU A 7 4.19 -13.44 -15.34
N THR A 8 3.91 -14.68 -15.71
CA THR A 8 4.95 -15.68 -16.05
C THR A 8 5.73 -15.33 -17.30
N LYS A 9 5.17 -14.53 -18.21
CA LYS A 9 5.87 -14.05 -19.41
C LYS A 9 6.94 -13.00 -19.14
N ILE A 10 6.87 -12.31 -18.00
CA ILE A 10 7.85 -11.28 -17.63
C ILE A 10 8.87 -11.76 -16.60
N ILE A 11 8.67 -12.95 -16.02
CA ILE A 11 9.57 -13.59 -15.07
C ILE A 11 10.23 -14.76 -15.77
N ASN A 12 11.51 -14.65 -16.07
CA ASN A 12 12.30 -15.72 -16.65
C ASN A 12 13.15 -16.40 -15.57
N ILE A 13 13.05 -17.73 -15.48
CA ILE A 13 13.77 -18.55 -14.51
C ILE A 13 14.70 -19.47 -15.31
N ASP A 14 16.00 -19.28 -15.11
CA ASP A 14 17.04 -20.14 -15.65
C ASP A 14 17.50 -21.09 -14.54
N ILE A 15 17.12 -22.36 -14.66
CA ILE A 15 17.39 -23.39 -13.67
C ILE A 15 18.88 -23.75 -13.67
N ASP A 16 19.52 -23.81 -14.85
CA ASP A 16 20.92 -24.20 -14.99
C ASP A 16 21.87 -23.14 -14.43
N LEU A 17 21.49 -21.86 -14.57
CA LEU A 17 22.24 -20.73 -14.02
C LEU A 17 21.80 -20.29 -12.62
N ASP A 18 20.79 -20.95 -12.03
CA ASP A 18 20.17 -20.56 -10.76
C ASP A 18 19.84 -19.05 -10.69
N LEU A 19 19.20 -18.57 -11.75
CA LEU A 19 19.02 -17.14 -12.05
C LEU A 19 17.56 -16.82 -12.34
N VAL A 20 17.07 -15.76 -11.72
CA VAL A 20 15.75 -15.16 -12.04
C VAL A 20 15.98 -13.80 -12.69
N THR A 21 15.25 -13.52 -13.77
CA THR A 21 15.35 -12.26 -14.53
C THR A 21 13.97 -11.65 -14.81
N ILE A 22 13.87 -10.33 -14.66
CA ILE A 22 12.68 -9.54 -14.97
C ILE A 22 13.14 -8.26 -15.67
N GLY A 23 12.94 -8.18 -16.99
CA GLY A 23 13.53 -7.11 -17.80
C GLY A 23 15.05 -7.13 -17.69
N ASN A 24 15.64 -6.02 -17.24
CA ASN A 24 17.10 -5.90 -17.04
C ASN A 24 17.55 -6.32 -15.63
N GLU A 25 16.61 -6.57 -14.72
CA GLU A 25 16.91 -6.90 -13.33
C GLU A 25 17.19 -8.40 -13.17
N LYS A 26 18.17 -8.72 -12.33
CA LYS A 26 18.65 -10.09 -12.11
C LYS A 26 18.69 -10.43 -10.63
N PHE A 27 18.36 -11.67 -10.31
CA PHE A 27 18.52 -12.26 -8.98
C PHE A 27 19.26 -13.59 -9.11
N GLU A 28 20.57 -13.54 -8.83
CA GLU A 28 21.49 -14.67 -8.93
C GLU A 28 21.53 -15.51 -7.65
N ASN A 29 21.98 -16.77 -7.81
CA ASN A 29 22.11 -17.74 -6.73
C ASN A 29 20.79 -17.91 -5.98
N CYS A 30 19.70 -17.99 -6.74
CA CYS A 30 18.35 -17.97 -6.20
C CYS A 30 18.16 -19.09 -5.19
N SER A 31 18.56 -20.32 -5.49
CA SER A 31 18.47 -21.51 -4.64
C SER A 31 19.19 -21.35 -3.30
N LEU A 32 20.35 -20.67 -3.27
CA LEU A 32 21.19 -20.50 -2.09
C LEU A 32 20.70 -19.39 -1.14
N ARG A 33 19.95 -18.41 -1.64
CA ARG A 33 19.48 -17.25 -0.87
C ARG A 33 18.17 -17.53 -0.12
N LYS A 34 17.82 -16.72 0.87
CA LYS A 34 16.55 -16.92 1.60
C LYS A 34 15.37 -16.53 0.70
N SER A 35 14.22 -17.19 0.87
CA SER A 35 12.99 -16.80 0.16
C SER A 35 12.56 -15.37 0.48
N SER A 36 12.87 -14.87 1.68
CA SER A 36 12.65 -13.46 2.05
C SER A 36 13.43 -12.49 1.17
N ASP A 37 14.64 -12.85 0.75
CA ASP A 37 15.50 -11.99 -0.08
C ASP A 37 14.92 -11.89 -1.49
N LEU A 38 14.45 -13.03 -2.03
CA LEU A 38 13.76 -13.08 -3.32
C LEU A 38 12.42 -12.32 -3.27
N SER A 39 11.63 -12.53 -2.22
CA SER A 39 10.37 -11.80 -2.00
C SER A 39 10.59 -10.29 -1.94
N GLN A 40 11.63 -9.84 -1.23
CA GLN A 40 11.98 -8.42 -1.15
C GLN A 40 12.46 -7.87 -2.50
N TRP A 41 13.27 -8.62 -3.26
CA TRP A 41 13.68 -8.22 -4.60
C TRP A 41 12.47 -8.12 -5.55
N LEU A 42 11.58 -9.12 -5.55
CA LEU A 42 10.34 -9.10 -6.32
C LEU A 42 9.44 -7.92 -5.92
N TYR A 43 9.37 -7.59 -4.63
CA TYR A 43 8.64 -6.40 -4.16
C TYR A 43 9.20 -5.13 -4.79
N CYS A 44 10.53 -4.98 -4.81
CA CYS A 44 11.19 -3.81 -5.40
C CYS A 44 11.01 -3.75 -6.93
N VAL A 45 11.11 -4.88 -7.63
CA VAL A 45 11.04 -4.92 -9.10
C VAL A 45 9.60 -4.86 -9.62
N LEU A 46 8.69 -5.67 -9.05
CA LEU A 46 7.32 -5.84 -9.55
C LEU A 46 6.32 -4.93 -8.84
N HIS A 47 6.44 -4.73 -7.53
CA HIS A 47 5.46 -3.92 -6.82
C HIS A 47 5.80 -2.45 -6.91
N THR A 48 6.96 -2.04 -6.41
CA THR A 48 7.33 -0.61 -6.32
C THR A 48 7.90 -0.05 -7.61
N GLY A 49 8.41 -0.90 -8.50
CA GLY A 49 9.08 -0.49 -9.75
C GLY A 49 10.40 0.22 -9.51
N ASN A 50 11.05 -0.01 -8.37
CA ASN A 50 12.31 0.61 -7.99
C ASN A 50 13.27 -0.41 -7.36
N PRO A 51 14.12 -1.05 -8.18
CA PRO A 51 15.14 -1.99 -7.71
C PRO A 51 16.21 -1.33 -6.82
N SER A 52 16.43 -0.01 -6.95
CA SER A 52 17.47 0.67 -6.18
C SER A 52 17.19 0.73 -4.68
N LEU A 53 15.95 0.44 -4.25
CA LEU A 53 15.56 0.33 -2.85
C LEU A 53 16.33 -0.73 -2.06
N LEU A 54 16.95 -1.69 -2.74
CA LEU A 54 17.83 -2.69 -2.12
C LEU A 54 19.16 -2.08 -1.67
N HIS A 55 19.53 -0.91 -2.21
CA HIS A 55 20.72 -0.16 -1.83
C HIS A 55 20.33 0.91 -0.80
N ARG A 56 21.08 0.94 0.32
CA ARG A 56 20.81 1.91 1.40
C ARG A 56 21.50 3.23 1.11
N ASP A 57 20.74 4.18 0.57
CA ASP A 57 21.16 5.59 0.53
C ASP A 57 20.81 6.34 1.81
N LYS A 58 21.47 7.49 2.00
CA LYS A 58 21.12 8.44 3.08
C LYS A 58 19.66 8.85 2.96
N GLN A 59 18.91 8.61 4.03
CA GLN A 59 17.48 8.89 4.11
C GLN A 59 17.26 10.33 4.59
N VAL A 60 16.59 11.15 3.77
CA VAL A 60 16.00 12.40 4.25
C VAL A 60 14.54 12.12 4.60
N GLN A 61 14.19 12.35 5.86
CA GLN A 61 12.82 12.21 6.36
C GLN A 61 11.97 13.41 5.93
N LEU A 62 10.76 13.14 5.48
CA LEU A 62 9.82 14.12 4.95
C LEU A 62 8.62 14.36 5.88
N THR A 63 8.62 13.75 7.06
CA THR A 63 7.48 13.75 8.00
C THR A 63 6.95 15.14 8.30
N GLU A 64 7.81 16.10 8.63
CA GLU A 64 7.40 17.48 8.94
C GLU A 64 6.81 18.18 7.71
N GLN A 65 7.47 18.03 6.55
CA GLN A 65 6.97 18.58 5.29
C GLN A 65 5.59 18.03 4.95
N ILE A 66 5.36 16.72 5.12
CA ILE A 66 4.06 16.08 4.87
C ILE A 66 3.02 16.60 5.86
N GLN A 67 3.34 16.61 7.16
CA GLN A 67 2.42 17.03 8.20
C GLN A 67 1.95 18.48 8.01
N ASN A 68 2.84 19.37 7.56
CA ASN A 68 2.52 20.77 7.29
C ASN A 68 1.54 20.98 6.11
N THR A 69 1.24 19.94 5.32
CA THR A 69 0.24 20.00 4.24
C THR A 69 -1.17 19.57 4.67
N VAL A 70 -1.33 19.07 5.90
CA VAL A 70 -2.61 18.57 6.40
C VAL A 70 -3.45 19.71 6.94
N VAL A 71 -4.65 19.91 6.38
CA VAL A 71 -5.59 20.98 6.80
C VAL A 71 -6.31 20.60 8.10
N ASN A 72 -6.80 19.37 8.22
CA ASN A 72 -7.50 18.85 9.40
C ASN A 72 -6.67 17.76 10.07
N GLU A 73 -5.87 18.12 11.07
CA GLU A 73 -4.96 17.16 11.71
C GLU A 73 -5.58 16.36 12.86
N LYS A 74 -6.79 16.71 13.33
CA LYS A 74 -7.44 16.09 14.49
C LYS A 74 -8.84 15.58 14.16
N SER A 75 -9.21 14.44 14.74
CA SER A 75 -10.58 13.96 14.87
C SER A 75 -11.04 14.22 16.30
N ILE A 76 -12.27 14.72 16.45
CA ILE A 76 -12.93 14.80 17.75
C ILE A 76 -13.68 13.49 17.96
N LEU A 77 -13.39 12.80 19.05
CA LEU A 77 -14.07 11.58 19.44
C LEU A 77 -14.82 11.81 20.74
N CYS A 78 -16.09 11.39 20.77
CA CYS A 78 -16.90 11.36 21.97
C CYS A 78 -16.94 9.92 22.51
N GLY A 79 -17.08 9.79 23.82
CA GLY A 79 -17.16 8.50 24.51
C GLY A 79 -17.91 8.61 25.82
N GLU A 80 -17.76 7.61 26.69
CA GLU A 80 -18.40 7.64 28.00
C GLU A 80 -17.60 8.53 28.96
N ALA A 81 -18.24 9.56 29.51
CA ALA A 81 -17.62 10.44 30.48
C ALA A 81 -17.37 9.70 31.80
N GLU A 82 -16.14 9.78 32.31
CA GLU A 82 -15.72 9.18 33.57
C GLU A 82 -14.98 10.21 34.43
N ASN A 83 -15.18 10.16 35.75
CA ASN A 83 -14.36 10.92 36.69
C ASN A 83 -13.41 9.99 37.42
N ILE A 84 -12.10 10.19 37.23
CA ILE A 84 -11.07 9.39 37.89
C ILE A 84 -10.24 10.30 38.78
N LEU A 85 -10.38 10.14 40.09
CA LEU A 85 -9.63 10.91 41.09
C LEU A 85 -9.79 12.44 40.91
N GLY A 86 -10.98 12.90 40.48
CA GLY A 86 -11.26 14.31 40.22
C GLY A 86 -10.86 14.79 38.82
N LEU A 87 -10.24 13.95 37.98
CA LEU A 87 -9.96 14.26 36.58
C LEU A 87 -11.12 13.83 35.69
N SER A 88 -11.54 14.71 34.80
CA SER A 88 -12.47 14.41 33.72
C SER A 88 -11.77 13.59 32.64
N CYS A 89 -12.32 12.42 32.35
CA CYS A 89 -11.82 11.48 31.36
C CYS A 89 -12.96 11.07 30.43
N VAL A 90 -12.62 10.67 29.21
CA VAL A 90 -13.52 10.00 28.28
C VAL A 90 -13.00 8.60 28.05
N ASN A 91 -13.87 7.60 28.22
CA ASN A 91 -13.58 6.21 27.91
C ASN A 91 -13.86 5.96 26.41
N LEU A 92 -12.79 5.64 25.69
CA LEU A 92 -12.79 5.31 24.27
C LEU A 92 -12.44 3.82 24.11
N GLY A 93 -13.46 2.97 24.06
CA GLY A 93 -13.28 1.53 23.80
C GLY A 93 -12.45 0.82 24.87
N GLY A 94 -12.58 1.22 26.14
CA GLY A 94 -11.84 0.66 27.28
C GLY A 94 -10.54 1.41 27.61
N VAL A 95 -10.19 2.44 26.84
CA VAL A 95 -9.05 3.33 27.13
C VAL A 95 -9.56 4.65 27.66
N ARG A 96 -9.15 5.00 28.88
CA ARG A 96 -9.48 6.29 29.50
C ARG A 96 -8.48 7.34 29.05
N VAL A 97 -8.98 8.43 28.48
CA VAL A 97 -8.17 9.55 28.00
C VAL A 97 -8.64 10.81 28.70
N TYR A 98 -7.69 11.62 29.18
CA TYR A 98 -8.00 12.91 29.78
C TYR A 98 -8.76 13.79 28.79
N SER A 99 -9.78 14.48 29.30
CA SER A 99 -10.63 15.37 28.53
C SER A 99 -10.81 16.70 29.27
N GLU A 100 -10.58 17.80 28.56
CA GLU A 100 -10.71 19.15 29.12
C GLU A 100 -12.17 19.54 29.33
N ASP A 101 -13.05 19.17 28.40
CA ASP A 101 -14.50 19.44 28.45
C ASP A 101 -15.29 18.34 29.16
N GLY A 102 -14.67 17.17 29.39
CA GLY A 102 -15.29 15.99 30.00
C GLY A 102 -16.18 15.19 29.07
N GLU A 103 -16.28 15.57 27.79
CA GLU A 103 -17.21 14.99 26.82
C GLU A 103 -16.49 14.44 25.59
N SER A 104 -15.37 15.04 25.21
CA SER A 104 -14.67 14.74 23.96
C SER A 104 -13.15 14.72 24.12
N VAL A 105 -12.49 14.08 23.15
CA VAL A 105 -11.03 14.05 23.04
C VAL A 105 -10.63 14.30 21.59
N ALA A 106 -9.67 15.20 21.38
CA ALA A 106 -9.06 15.43 20.08
C ALA A 106 -7.87 14.47 19.88
N ILE A 107 -7.97 13.57 18.90
CA ILE A 107 -6.88 12.66 18.53
C ILE A 107 -6.35 13.05 17.17
N SER A 108 -5.02 13.07 17.00
CA SER A 108 -4.43 13.32 15.69
C SER A 108 -4.91 12.28 14.66
N LYS A 109 -5.11 12.67 13.41
CA LYS A 109 -5.31 11.78 12.26
C LYS A 109 -3.98 11.30 11.65
N CYS A 110 -2.87 11.96 11.99
CA CYS A 110 -1.53 11.69 11.49
C CYS A 110 -0.84 10.55 12.26
N ARG A 111 -0.20 9.63 11.55
CA ARG A 111 0.46 8.43 12.07
C ARG A 111 1.83 8.26 11.37
N PRO A 112 2.81 9.13 11.65
CA PRO A 112 4.08 9.19 10.91
C PRO A 112 4.97 7.95 11.04
N ASN A 113 4.77 7.14 12.09
CA ASN A 113 5.62 5.98 12.41
C ASN A 113 4.84 4.65 12.41
N LEU A 114 3.60 4.62 11.93
CA LEU A 114 2.77 3.40 12.00
C LEU A 114 3.11 2.40 10.88
N THR A 115 3.60 2.88 9.74
CA THR A 115 4.04 2.03 8.62
C THR A 115 5.46 2.42 8.23
N PRO A 116 6.44 1.49 8.24
CA PRO A 116 7.82 1.81 7.87
C PRO A 116 7.92 2.47 6.49
N GLY A 117 8.64 3.59 6.41
CA GLY A 117 8.86 4.34 5.17
C GLY A 117 7.66 5.16 4.67
N PHE A 118 6.56 5.22 5.42
CA PHE A 118 5.34 5.95 5.05
C PHE A 118 4.84 6.85 6.18
N PHE A 119 4.32 8.01 5.80
CA PHE A 119 3.44 8.81 6.64
C PHE A 119 2.00 8.39 6.38
N LEU A 120 1.28 7.96 7.42
CA LEU A 120 -0.12 7.54 7.32
C LEU A 120 -1.04 8.64 7.86
N TYR A 121 -2.15 8.87 7.17
CA TYR A 121 -3.28 9.68 7.62
C TYR A 121 -4.53 8.81 7.67
N MET A 122 -5.18 8.80 8.83
CA MET A 122 -6.29 7.91 9.13
C MET A 122 -7.51 8.72 9.55
N ASN A 123 -8.47 8.82 8.64
CA ASN A 123 -9.80 9.39 8.86
C ASN A 123 -10.91 8.34 8.62
N SER A 124 -10.62 7.05 8.82
CA SER A 124 -11.56 5.96 8.59
C SER A 124 -12.24 5.50 9.88
N VAL A 125 -12.62 6.44 10.75
CA VAL A 125 -13.32 6.17 12.02
C VAL A 125 -14.70 6.81 11.96
N THR A 126 -15.74 6.00 12.14
CA THR A 126 -17.14 6.44 12.21
C THR A 126 -17.79 5.80 13.43
N ASP A 127 -18.48 6.58 14.26
CA ASP A 127 -19.12 6.11 15.50
C ASP A 127 -18.20 5.27 16.40
N GLY A 128 -16.96 5.71 16.54
CA GLY A 128 -15.93 5.03 17.35
C GLY A 128 -15.43 3.71 16.77
N LYS A 129 -15.83 3.33 15.55
CA LYS A 129 -15.40 2.10 14.87
C LYS A 129 -14.50 2.39 13.70
N ILE A 130 -13.40 1.65 13.60
CA ILE A 130 -12.52 1.67 12.43
C ILE A 130 -13.23 0.92 11.30
N LEU A 131 -13.42 1.60 10.17
CA LEU A 131 -13.96 0.98 8.97
C LEU A 131 -12.91 0.07 8.33
N SER A 132 -13.37 -1.10 7.87
CA SER A 132 -12.49 -2.06 7.23
C SER A 132 -12.23 -1.66 5.78
N ASN A 133 -10.95 -1.48 5.44
CA ASN A 133 -10.54 -1.23 4.07
C ASN A 133 -10.87 -2.43 3.18
N THR A 134 -11.44 -2.17 2.00
CA THR A 134 -11.76 -3.18 0.99
C THR A 134 -10.87 -3.08 -0.23
N ASP A 135 -10.45 -1.87 -0.60
CA ASP A 135 -9.65 -1.64 -1.78
C ASP A 135 -8.45 -0.74 -1.50
N ARG A 136 -7.50 -0.79 -2.43
CA ARG A 136 -6.27 0.00 -2.46
C ARG A 136 -6.10 0.63 -3.83
N TYR A 137 -5.79 1.91 -3.83
CA TYR A 137 -5.39 2.66 -5.00
C TYR A 137 -3.95 3.10 -4.82
N TYR A 138 -3.12 2.77 -5.79
CA TYR A 138 -1.69 3.07 -5.84
C TYR A 138 -1.45 4.14 -6.87
N ILE A 139 -0.76 5.20 -6.47
CA ILE A 139 -0.43 6.32 -7.35
C ILE A 139 1.09 6.46 -7.39
N TYR A 140 1.62 6.41 -8.60
CA TYR A 140 3.04 6.62 -8.86
C TYR A 140 3.44 8.07 -8.57
N ALA A 141 4.68 8.24 -8.12
CA ALA A 141 5.39 9.51 -8.20
C ALA A 141 6.89 9.29 -8.37
N ASP A 142 7.49 10.16 -9.17
CA ASP A 142 8.91 10.21 -9.47
C ASP A 142 9.72 10.90 -8.36
N LYS A 143 9.11 11.84 -7.65
CA LYS A 143 9.77 12.66 -6.63
C LYS A 143 8.85 13.00 -5.44
N PRO A 144 9.44 13.34 -4.27
CA PRO A 144 8.70 13.71 -3.06
C PRO A 144 7.66 14.80 -3.25
N SER A 145 8.01 15.92 -3.89
CA SER A 145 7.10 17.06 -4.01
C SER A 145 5.82 16.71 -4.75
N LYS A 146 5.91 15.89 -5.81
CA LYS A 146 4.77 15.45 -6.59
C LYS A 146 3.85 14.53 -5.79
N ALA A 147 4.42 13.58 -5.05
CA ALA A 147 3.64 12.70 -4.19
C ALA A 147 2.92 13.45 -3.07
N ILE A 148 3.61 14.38 -2.40
CA ILE A 148 3.04 15.20 -1.33
C ILE A 148 1.91 16.06 -1.87
N GLU A 149 2.08 16.68 -3.04
CA GLU A 149 1.04 17.50 -3.69
C GLU A 149 -0.21 16.68 -4.04
N ILE A 150 -0.05 15.52 -4.70
CA ILE A 150 -1.17 14.63 -5.04
C ILE A 150 -1.86 14.15 -3.77
N TRP A 151 -1.08 13.68 -2.79
CA TRP A 151 -1.59 13.14 -1.55
C TRP A 151 -2.38 14.18 -0.75
N SER A 152 -1.83 15.39 -0.58
CA SER A 152 -2.50 16.47 0.16
C SER A 152 -3.78 16.92 -0.54
N SER A 153 -3.77 17.02 -1.89
CA SER A 153 -4.98 17.32 -2.66
C SER A 153 -6.08 16.27 -2.46
N ILE A 154 -5.72 14.98 -2.39
CA ILE A 154 -6.68 13.89 -2.13
C ILE A 154 -7.23 14.00 -0.71
N VAL A 155 -6.36 14.24 0.28
CA VAL A 155 -6.76 14.42 1.67
C VAL A 155 -7.75 15.58 1.80
N GLU A 156 -7.41 16.74 1.25
CA GLU A 156 -8.24 17.94 1.28
C GLU A 156 -9.61 17.70 0.62
N LYS A 157 -9.63 17.09 -0.57
CA LYS A 157 -10.87 16.82 -1.28
C LYS A 157 -11.77 15.85 -0.52
N LEU A 158 -11.23 14.73 -0.02
CA LEU A 158 -12.00 13.73 0.72
C LEU A 158 -12.52 14.25 2.07
N GLU A 159 -11.71 15.06 2.77
CA GLU A 159 -12.14 15.77 3.99
C GLU A 159 -13.28 16.75 3.69
N SER A 160 -13.20 17.52 2.59
CA SER A 160 -14.23 18.51 2.23
C SER A 160 -15.60 17.90 1.96
N ILE A 161 -15.64 16.64 1.53
CA ILE A 161 -16.88 15.88 1.29
C ILE A 161 -17.20 14.89 2.41
N SER A 162 -16.48 14.96 3.55
CA SER A 162 -16.71 14.16 4.75
C SER A 162 -16.71 12.64 4.52
N ILE A 163 -15.91 12.16 3.56
CA ILE A 163 -15.76 10.72 3.31
C ILE A 163 -14.72 10.14 4.28
N PRO A 164 -15.00 9.01 4.96
CA PRO A 164 -13.99 8.28 5.72
C PRO A 164 -12.99 7.56 4.83
N PHE A 165 -11.70 7.72 5.09
CA PHE A 165 -10.63 7.06 4.33
C PHE A 165 -9.36 6.89 5.15
N THR A 166 -8.49 6.00 4.70
CA THR A 166 -7.10 5.95 5.14
C THR A 166 -6.22 6.19 3.94
N THR A 167 -5.11 6.90 4.12
CA THR A 167 -4.14 7.10 3.04
C THR A 167 -2.73 7.16 3.62
N LYS A 168 -1.74 6.83 2.80
CA LYS A 168 -0.33 7.01 3.15
C LYS A 168 0.47 7.52 1.96
N VAL A 169 1.54 8.23 2.27
CA VAL A 169 2.53 8.73 1.32
C VAL A 169 3.93 8.37 1.79
N LEU A 170 4.85 8.09 0.88
CA LEU A 170 6.24 7.83 1.24
C LEU A 170 6.84 9.00 2.01
N SER A 171 7.44 8.69 3.16
CA SER A 171 8.04 9.67 4.06
C SER A 171 9.56 9.80 3.90
N GLN A 172 10.16 9.12 2.92
CA GLN A 172 11.61 9.13 2.71
C GLN A 172 11.95 9.51 1.27
N SER A 173 12.79 10.53 1.11
CA SER A 173 13.14 11.03 -0.24
C SER A 173 13.89 10.01 -1.09
N SER A 174 14.78 9.22 -0.48
CA SER A 174 15.56 8.18 -1.17
C SER A 174 14.73 6.95 -1.56
N SER A 175 13.46 6.89 -1.16
CA SER A 175 12.56 5.82 -1.60
C SER A 175 11.94 6.08 -2.97
N TYR A 176 12.07 7.26 -3.55
CA TYR A 176 11.52 7.59 -4.86
C TYR A 176 12.49 7.18 -5.99
N PRO A 177 12.00 6.90 -7.21
CA PRO A 177 10.60 6.87 -7.65
C PRO A 177 9.88 5.59 -7.20
N ARG A 178 8.55 5.59 -7.01
CA ARG A 178 7.77 4.36 -6.72
C ARG A 178 6.35 4.42 -7.27
N THR A 179 5.85 3.28 -7.73
CA THR A 179 4.45 3.09 -8.16
C THR A 179 3.44 3.13 -7.01
N ASP A 180 3.89 2.87 -5.78
CA ASP A 180 3.12 2.95 -4.54
C ASP A 180 3.53 4.15 -3.68
N ALA A 181 3.97 5.24 -4.32
CA ALA A 181 4.37 6.46 -3.63
C ALA A 181 3.24 7.07 -2.80
N VAL A 182 2.01 6.99 -3.30
CA VAL A 182 0.79 7.28 -2.55
C VAL A 182 -0.12 6.06 -2.59
N VAL A 183 -0.72 5.72 -1.45
CA VAL A 183 -1.68 4.62 -1.31
C VAL A 183 -2.92 5.12 -0.60
N VAL A 184 -4.06 5.07 -1.27
CA VAL A 184 -5.37 5.41 -0.70
C VAL A 184 -6.16 4.13 -0.50
N TYR A 185 -6.77 3.99 0.68
CA TYR A 185 -7.63 2.89 1.02
C TYR A 185 -9.09 3.36 1.02
N SER A 186 -9.96 2.60 0.37
CA SER A 186 -11.40 2.80 0.46
C SER A 186 -12.05 1.72 1.31
N THR A 187 -13.23 2.07 1.82
CA THR A 187 -14.20 1.10 2.34
C THR A 187 -15.18 0.75 1.23
N ARG A 188 -16.00 -0.28 1.45
CA ARG A 188 -16.95 -0.74 0.44
C ARG A 188 -17.95 0.35 0.04
N GLU A 189 -18.38 1.12 1.04
CA GLU A 189 -19.44 2.12 0.95
C GLU A 189 -19.02 3.32 0.10
N PHE A 190 -17.74 3.71 0.16
CA PHE A 190 -17.22 4.93 -0.47
C PHE A 190 -16.21 4.65 -1.60
N SER A 191 -16.16 3.41 -2.11
CA SER A 191 -15.12 3.02 -3.07
C SER A 191 -15.21 3.77 -4.40
N ASN A 192 -16.43 4.11 -4.86
CA ASN A 192 -16.62 4.84 -6.10
C ASN A 192 -16.19 6.31 -5.96
N GLU A 193 -16.64 6.98 -4.91
CA GLU A 193 -16.36 8.38 -4.64
C GLU A 193 -14.86 8.60 -4.40
N ILE A 194 -14.22 7.72 -3.63
CA ILE A 194 -12.76 7.76 -3.42
C ILE A 194 -12.03 7.56 -4.75
N ARG A 195 -12.49 6.62 -5.58
CA ARG A 195 -11.89 6.38 -6.89
C ARG A 195 -12.01 7.59 -7.81
N GLU A 196 -13.18 8.23 -7.86
CA GLU A 196 -13.39 9.42 -8.69
C GLU A 196 -12.45 10.56 -8.29
N VAL A 197 -12.34 10.85 -6.99
CA VAL A 197 -11.42 11.87 -6.47
C VAL A 197 -9.97 11.57 -6.83
N ILE A 198 -9.54 10.31 -6.70
CA ILE A 198 -8.17 9.90 -7.05
C ILE A 198 -7.91 10.10 -8.54
N LEU A 199 -8.85 9.71 -9.40
CA LEU A 199 -8.69 9.80 -10.85
C LEU A 199 -8.68 11.26 -11.31
N GLU A 200 -9.59 12.09 -10.79
CA GLU A 200 -9.65 13.53 -11.07
C GLU A 200 -8.33 14.22 -10.70
N ILE A 201 -7.83 13.97 -9.49
CA ILE A 201 -6.60 14.60 -9.02
C ILE A 201 -5.39 14.09 -9.81
N ALA A 202 -5.28 12.79 -10.05
CA ALA A 202 -4.17 12.23 -10.82
C ALA A 202 -4.13 12.80 -12.25
N ASP A 203 -5.29 12.91 -12.91
CA ASP A 203 -5.42 13.51 -14.24
C ASP A 203 -4.99 14.98 -14.27
N SER A 204 -5.32 15.75 -13.23
CA SER A 204 -4.88 17.15 -13.13
C SER A 204 -3.37 17.34 -12.92
N LYS A 205 -2.64 16.30 -12.48
CA LYS A 205 -1.20 16.37 -12.12
C LYS A 205 -0.29 15.61 -13.08
N TYR A 206 -0.84 14.82 -13.99
CA TYR A 206 -0.11 14.07 -14.99
C TYR A 206 -0.70 14.33 -16.37
N SER A 207 0.18 14.53 -17.36
CA SER A 207 -0.26 14.62 -18.75
C SER A 207 -0.80 13.27 -19.24
N ASN A 208 -1.72 13.32 -20.20
CA ASN A 208 -2.31 12.13 -20.82
C ASN A 208 -1.28 11.25 -21.56
N ASP A 209 -0.17 11.83 -22.01
CA ASP A 209 0.93 11.15 -22.71
C ASP A 209 2.03 10.63 -21.77
N PHE A 210 1.85 10.74 -20.45
CA PHE A 210 2.83 10.29 -19.46
C PHE A 210 3.05 8.77 -19.55
N GLU A 211 4.30 8.33 -19.47
CA GLU A 211 4.67 6.92 -19.56
C GLU A 211 3.98 6.08 -18.47
N GLN A 212 3.74 4.80 -18.75
CA GLN A 212 3.11 3.91 -17.80
C GLN A 212 4.05 3.55 -16.64
N HIS A 213 3.65 3.93 -15.44
CA HIS A 213 4.30 3.57 -14.18
C HIS A 213 3.31 2.92 -13.20
N THR A 214 2.88 1.70 -13.50
CA THR A 214 1.98 0.92 -12.64
C THR A 214 2.57 -0.46 -12.36
N SER A 215 2.35 -1.00 -11.17
CA SER A 215 2.75 -2.37 -10.84
C SER A 215 2.07 -3.40 -11.77
N PRO A 216 2.79 -4.37 -12.36
CA PRO A 216 2.19 -5.52 -13.04
C PRO A 216 1.35 -6.43 -12.14
N LEU A 217 1.33 -6.23 -10.83
CA LEU A 217 0.50 -6.98 -9.89
C LEU A 217 -0.89 -6.35 -9.72
N CYS A 218 -1.08 -5.09 -10.14
CA CYS A 218 -2.30 -4.32 -9.94
C CYS A 218 -3.10 -4.18 -11.24
N LYS A 219 -4.41 -3.92 -11.11
CA LYS A 219 -5.24 -3.50 -12.24
C LYS A 219 -4.92 -2.06 -12.60
N LYS A 220 -4.49 -1.81 -13.83
CA LYS A 220 -4.27 -0.46 -14.36
C LYS A 220 -5.60 0.31 -14.41
N LEU A 221 -5.62 1.53 -13.88
CA LEU A 221 -6.73 2.49 -14.06
C LEU A 221 -6.32 3.62 -15.01
N THR A 222 -5.12 4.17 -14.82
CA THR A 222 -4.47 5.15 -15.73
C THR A 222 -3.00 4.78 -15.90
N ASN A 223 -2.19 5.62 -16.54
CA ASN A 223 -0.73 5.37 -16.63
C ASN A 223 0.00 5.47 -15.29
N VAL A 224 -0.61 6.08 -14.27
CA VAL A 224 0.02 6.30 -12.95
C VAL A 224 -0.82 5.81 -11.78
N VAL A 225 -2.10 5.50 -12.01
CA VAL A 225 -3.02 4.96 -10.99
C VAL A 225 -3.29 3.49 -11.27
N SER A 226 -3.14 2.67 -10.24
CA SER A 226 -3.51 1.26 -10.27
C SER A 226 -4.30 0.84 -9.03
N PHE A 227 -5.01 -0.28 -9.16
CA PHE A 227 -5.99 -0.76 -8.19
C PHE A 227 -5.68 -2.20 -7.77
N ALA A 228 -5.94 -2.50 -6.49
CA ALA A 228 -6.02 -3.86 -5.98
C ALA A 228 -7.01 -3.95 -4.81
N GLN A 229 -7.59 -5.13 -4.61
CA GLN A 229 -8.36 -5.44 -3.41
C GLN A 229 -7.44 -5.57 -2.19
N GLN A 230 -7.90 -5.14 -1.03
CA GLN A 230 -7.19 -5.31 0.24
C GLN A 230 -7.15 -6.81 0.60
N PRO A 231 -5.96 -7.45 0.64
CA PRO A 231 -5.86 -8.84 1.04
C PRO A 231 -6.17 -9.04 2.51
N LYS A 232 -6.74 -10.21 2.83
CA LYS A 232 -7.02 -10.64 4.19
C LYS A 232 -6.36 -11.98 4.46
N TYR A 233 -5.44 -12.02 5.41
CA TYR A 233 -4.86 -13.28 5.89
C TYR A 233 -5.35 -13.57 7.31
N ARG A 234 -6.10 -14.66 7.48
CA ARG A 234 -6.68 -15.07 8.78
C ARG A 234 -7.43 -13.92 9.48
N GLY A 235 -8.20 -13.16 8.71
CA GLY A 235 -8.97 -12.01 9.22
C GLY A 235 -8.15 -10.74 9.49
N LYS A 236 -6.85 -10.72 9.20
CA LYS A 236 -5.98 -9.55 9.33
C LYS A 236 -5.58 -8.98 7.98
N ASN A 237 -5.56 -7.66 7.87
CA ASN A 237 -5.05 -6.97 6.70
C ASN A 237 -3.53 -7.20 6.60
N VAL A 238 -3.07 -7.59 5.41
CA VAL A 238 -1.64 -7.72 5.09
C VAL A 238 -1.26 -6.74 3.97
N SER A 239 0.04 -6.54 3.74
CA SER A 239 0.49 -5.76 2.59
C SER A 239 0.22 -6.54 1.30
N PHE A 240 -0.43 -5.88 0.34
CA PHE A 240 -0.73 -6.48 -0.97
C PHE A 240 0.54 -6.88 -1.73
N GLY A 241 1.52 -5.97 -1.85
CA GLY A 241 2.76 -6.24 -2.55
C GLY A 241 3.53 -7.40 -1.92
N GLU A 242 3.64 -7.43 -0.59
CA GLU A 242 4.33 -8.51 0.14
C GLU A 242 3.61 -9.85 -0.05
N SER A 243 2.28 -9.87 0.09
CA SER A 243 1.45 -11.07 -0.10
C SER A 243 1.66 -11.71 -1.48
N ARG A 244 1.65 -10.90 -2.55
CA ARG A 244 1.85 -11.40 -3.91
C ARG A 244 3.30 -11.81 -4.14
N CYS A 245 4.26 -10.99 -3.75
CA CYS A 245 5.69 -11.26 -3.97
C CYS A 245 6.20 -12.46 -3.18
N GLU A 246 5.68 -12.71 -1.98
CA GLU A 246 6.00 -13.90 -1.20
C GLU A 246 5.53 -15.18 -1.89
N ASN A 247 4.30 -15.20 -2.40
CA ASN A 247 3.78 -16.34 -3.14
C ASN A 247 4.53 -16.59 -4.45
N ILE A 248 4.91 -15.52 -5.16
CA ILE A 248 5.76 -15.62 -6.36
C ILE A 248 7.13 -16.19 -6.00
N ALA A 249 7.76 -15.68 -4.93
CA ALA A 249 9.07 -16.17 -4.47
C ALA A 249 9.03 -17.67 -4.15
N TYR A 250 7.98 -18.14 -3.47
CA TYR A 250 7.81 -19.57 -3.19
C TYR A 250 7.61 -20.39 -4.45
N ALA A 251 6.79 -19.93 -5.41
CA ALA A 251 6.60 -20.65 -6.67
C ALA A 251 7.90 -20.76 -7.49
N ILE A 252 8.72 -19.70 -7.52
CA ILE A 252 10.04 -19.72 -8.17
C ILE A 252 10.95 -20.75 -7.49
N LYS A 253 11.04 -20.70 -6.16
CA LYS A 253 11.86 -21.63 -5.37
C LYS A 253 11.43 -23.08 -5.56
N ASP A 254 10.14 -23.35 -5.54
CA ASP A 254 9.58 -24.68 -5.79
C ASP A 254 9.96 -25.16 -7.20
N SER A 255 9.89 -24.28 -8.21
CA SER A 255 10.24 -24.62 -9.59
C SER A 255 11.72 -24.97 -9.72
N LEU A 256 12.61 -24.18 -9.11
CA LEU A 256 14.05 -24.46 -9.09
C LEU A 256 14.40 -25.78 -8.39
N ILE A 257 13.72 -26.11 -7.29
CA ILE A 257 13.99 -27.34 -6.51
C ILE A 257 13.44 -28.59 -7.19
N THR A 258 12.25 -28.49 -7.79
CA THR A 258 11.51 -29.66 -8.29
C THR A 258 11.63 -29.87 -9.79
N GLY A 259 12.05 -28.85 -10.54
CA GLY A 259 12.01 -28.84 -12.01
C GLY A 259 10.59 -28.77 -12.58
N LEU A 260 9.56 -28.58 -11.75
CA LEU A 260 8.18 -28.45 -12.21
C LEU A 260 7.92 -27.08 -12.83
N ASP A 261 6.93 -27.04 -13.73
CA ASP A 261 6.50 -25.83 -14.42
C ASP A 261 6.12 -24.70 -13.43
N PHE A 262 6.78 -23.55 -13.57
CA PHE A 262 6.60 -22.38 -12.72
C PHE A 262 5.18 -21.84 -12.77
N GLN A 263 4.56 -21.79 -13.96
CA GLN A 263 3.22 -21.25 -14.13
C GLN A 263 2.18 -22.08 -13.36
N MET A 264 2.26 -23.42 -13.46
CA MET A 264 1.45 -24.35 -12.70
C MET A 264 1.63 -24.14 -11.19
N LEU A 265 2.89 -24.07 -10.72
CA LEU A 265 3.19 -23.88 -9.30
C LEU A 265 2.65 -22.55 -8.76
N LEU A 266 2.81 -21.47 -9.53
CA LEU A 266 2.33 -20.14 -9.17
C LEU A 266 0.79 -20.11 -9.06
N LYS A 267 0.08 -20.72 -10.03
CA LYS A 267 -1.38 -20.83 -9.97
C LYS A 267 -1.84 -21.53 -8.69
N LYS A 268 -1.24 -22.68 -8.36
CA LYS A 268 -1.57 -23.42 -7.12
C LYS A 268 -1.25 -22.62 -5.86
N ARG A 269 -0.12 -21.92 -5.82
CA ARG A 269 0.27 -21.07 -4.68
C ARG A 269 -0.75 -19.93 -4.47
N PHE A 270 -1.16 -19.26 -5.54
CA PHE A 270 -2.18 -18.21 -5.46
C PHE A 270 -3.53 -18.74 -4.98
N GLU A 271 -4.02 -19.84 -5.56
CA GLU A 271 -5.28 -20.47 -5.13
C GLU A 271 -5.26 -20.85 -3.64
N ASN A 272 -4.17 -21.49 -3.19
CA ASN A 272 -4.00 -21.89 -1.79
C ASN A 272 -3.91 -20.70 -0.81
N SER A 273 -3.50 -19.54 -1.31
CA SER A 273 -3.37 -18.29 -0.55
C SER A 273 -4.59 -17.38 -0.70
N GLY A 274 -5.67 -17.82 -1.36
CA GLY A 274 -6.87 -17.02 -1.58
C GLY A 274 -6.71 -15.88 -2.58
N ILE A 275 -5.72 -15.97 -3.49
CA ILE A 275 -5.46 -14.99 -4.55
C ILE A 275 -6.06 -15.53 -5.85
N ASN A 276 -6.81 -14.70 -6.58
CA ASN A 276 -7.40 -15.10 -7.85
C ASN A 276 -6.31 -15.18 -8.96
N PRO A 277 -5.98 -16.36 -9.52
CA PRO A 277 -4.91 -16.49 -10.53
C PRO A 277 -5.26 -15.83 -11.88
N ASP A 278 -6.54 -15.66 -12.18
CA ASP A 278 -7.02 -15.01 -13.40
C ASP A 278 -7.10 -13.49 -13.25
N LYS A 279 -7.08 -13.00 -12.01
CA LYS A 279 -7.09 -11.59 -11.64
C LYS A 279 -6.30 -11.36 -10.35
N ILE A 280 -4.98 -11.33 -10.45
CA ILE A 280 -4.07 -11.36 -9.28
C ILE A 280 -4.19 -10.14 -8.34
N PHE A 281 -4.88 -9.10 -8.80
CA PHE A 281 -5.21 -7.90 -8.06
C PHE A 281 -6.43 -8.04 -7.14
N GLU A 282 -7.18 -9.15 -7.21
CA GLU A 282 -8.31 -9.46 -6.32
C GLU A 282 -8.11 -10.79 -5.57
N GLU A 283 -8.87 -10.98 -4.50
CA GLU A 283 -8.92 -12.25 -3.76
C GLU A 283 -9.86 -13.25 -4.49
N LEU A 284 -9.72 -14.54 -4.16
CA LEU A 284 -10.55 -15.63 -4.70
C LEU A 284 -11.97 -15.64 -4.10
#